data_AF-A0A924GAC4-F1
#
_entry.id   AF-A0A924GAC4-F1
#
_cell.length_a   1.000
_cell.length_b   1.000
_cell.length_c   1.000
_cell.angle_alpha   90.00
_cell.angle_beta   90.00
_cell.angle_gamma   90.00
#
_symmetry.space_group_name_H-M   'P 1'
#
loop_
_entity.id
_entity.type
_entity.pdbx_description
1 polymer ?
#
loop_
_entity_poly.entity_id
_entity_poly.type
_entity_poly.pdbx_seq_one_letter_code
_entity_poly.pdbx_strand_id
1 'polypeptide(L)' 'MTTEFDADEVTRQVVERLRERFPQVSAGEVEQVVREEVATLADKPVHDYVAVLAERAAKKRLKRG' A
#
# COMPACT_ATOMS: atom_id res chain seq x y z
N MET A 1 -16.30 15.18 -9.59
CA MET A 1 -14.91 15.59 -9.32
C MET A 1 -14.13 14.31 -9.10
N THR A 2 -13.22 13.97 -10.01
CA THR A 2 -12.28 12.86 -9.78
C THR A 2 -11.34 13.34 -8.68
N THR A 3 -11.39 12.73 -7.50
CA THR A 3 -10.43 13.01 -6.44
C THR A 3 -9.04 12.78 -7.03
N GLU A 4 -8.21 13.81 -7.04
CA GLU A 4 -6.84 13.70 -7.53
C GLU A 4 -6.12 12.66 -6.65
N PHE A 5 -5.63 11.58 -7.27
CA PHE A 5 -5.01 10.49 -6.55
C PHE A 5 -3.63 10.93 -6.04
N ASP A 6 -3.48 11.05 -4.73
CA ASP A 6 -2.19 11.32 -4.08
C ASP A 6 -1.56 9.99 -3.63
N ALA A 7 -0.57 9.52 -4.37
CA ALA A 7 0.12 8.26 -4.10
C ALA A 7 0.85 8.28 -2.74
N ASP A 8 1.32 9.43 -2.29
CA ASP A 8 2.05 9.60 -1.04
C ASP A 8 1.10 9.57 0.17
N GLU A 9 -0.08 10.18 0.04
CA GLU A 9 -1.15 10.05 1.03
C GLU A 9 -1.63 8.60 1.16
N VAL A 10 -1.90 7.93 0.03
CA VAL A 10 -2.33 6.53 0.01
C VAL A 10 -1.27 5.62 0.62
N THR A 11 0.01 5.83 0.29
CA THR A 11 1.12 5.07 0.87
C THR A 11 1.16 5.22 2.38
N ARG A 12 1.08 6.45 2.91
CA ARG A 12 1.07 6.70 4.36
C ARG A 12 -0.07 5.97 5.06
N GLN A 13 -1.29 6.12 4.56
CA GLN A 13 -2.47 5.49 5.18
C GLN A 13 -2.39 3.96 5.19
N VAL A 14 -1.84 3.34 4.14
CA VAL A 14 -1.71 1.88 4.05
C VAL A 14 -0.56 1.38 4.94
N VAL A 15 0.54 2.13 5.03
CA VAL A 15 1.65 1.81 5.94
C VAL A 15 1.19 1.81 7.39
N GLU A 16 0.45 2.82 7.85
CA GLU A 16 -0.07 2.88 9.22
C GLU A 16 -0.89 1.63 9.58
N ARG A 17 -1.84 1.25 8.71
CA ARG A 17 -2.68 0.06 8.90
C ARG A 17 -1.87 -1.25 8.90
N LEU A 18 -0.85 -1.36 8.05
CA LEU A 18 -0.04 -2.56 7.97
C LEU A 18 0.93 -2.69 9.14
N ARG A 19 1.42 -1.59 9.70
CA ARG A 19 2.27 -1.61 10.89
C ARG A 19 1.54 -2.13 12.12
N GLU A 20 0.26 -1.80 12.27
CA GLU A 20 -0.58 -2.38 13.34
C GLU A 20 -0.78 -3.89 13.16
N ARG A 21 -0.86 -4.35 11.90
CA ARG A 21 -1.19 -5.73 11.55
C ARG A 21 0.02 -6.66 11.44
N PHE A 22 1.19 -6.09 11.23
CA PHE A 22 2.48 -6.79 11.09
C PHE A 22 3.53 -6.16 12.02
N PRO A 23 3.32 -6.18 13.36
CA PRO A 23 4.25 -5.57 14.32
C PRO A 23 5.64 -6.22 14.31
N GLN A 24 5.77 -7.43 13.76
CA GLN A 24 7.02 -8.16 13.61
C GLN A 24 7.85 -7.75 12.38
N VAL A 25 7.27 -6.99 11.45
CA VAL A 25 7.95 -6.53 10.23
C VAL A 25 8.48 -5.12 10.46
N SER A 26 9.68 -4.83 9.96
CA SER A 26 10.28 -3.51 10.12
C SER A 26 9.47 -2.43 9.39
N ALA A 27 9.40 -1.23 9.96
CA ALA A 27 8.66 -0.12 9.35
C ALA A 27 9.16 0.22 7.94
N GLY A 28 10.48 0.15 7.71
CA GLY A 28 11.08 0.39 6.39
C GLY A 28 10.71 -0.67 5.36
N GLU A 29 10.59 -1.93 5.76
CA GLU A 29 10.14 -3.00 4.86
C GLU A 29 8.66 -2.87 4.52
N VAL A 30 7.81 -2.51 5.49
CA VAL A 30 6.39 -2.21 5.24
C VAL A 30 6.25 -1.02 4.28
N GLU A 31 6.99 0.07 4.49
CA GLU A 31 6.95 1.24 3.61
C GLU A 31 7.39 0.91 2.18
N GLN A 32 8.50 0.19 2.02
CA GLN A 32 9.00 -0.20 0.71
C GLN A 32 7.98 -1.04 -0.05
N VAL A 33 7.42 -2.07 0.58
CA VAL A 33 6.42 -2.94 -0.05
C VAL A 33 5.17 -2.13 -0.44
N VAL A 34 4.68 -1.24 0.43
CA VAL A 34 3.50 -0.43 0.10
C VAL A 34 3.78 0.51 -1.06
N ARG A 35 4.94 1.19 -1.08
CA ARG A 35 5.30 2.10 -2.17
C ARG A 35 5.38 1.39 -3.52
N GLU A 36 5.97 0.18 -3.56
CA GLU A 36 6.02 -0.64 -4.78
C GLU A 36 4.63 -1.00 -5.31
N GLU A 37 3.73 -1.43 -4.42
CA GLU A 37 2.38 -1.83 -4.81
C GLU A 37 1.51 -0.62 -5.22
N VAL A 38 1.64 0.51 -4.52
CA VAL A 38 0.96 1.76 -4.88
C VAL A 38 1.42 2.27 -6.24
N ALA A 39 2.73 2.28 -6.52
CA ALA A 39 3.26 2.66 -7.83
C ALA A 39 2.74 1.76 -8.95
N THR A 40 2.70 0.45 -8.73
CA THR A 40 2.16 -0.53 -9.69
C THR A 40 0.68 -0.31 -10.03
N LEU A 41 -0.07 0.29 -9.10
CA LEU A 41 -1.50 0.52 -9.24
C LEU A 41 -1.81 1.95 -9.68
N ALA A 42 -0.89 2.90 -9.51
CA ALA A 42 -1.01 4.28 -9.98
C ALA A 42 -1.14 4.38 -11.50
N ASP A 43 -0.55 3.44 -12.25
CA ASP A 43 -0.70 3.32 -13.71
C ASP A 43 -2.10 2.82 -14.16
N LYS A 44 -3.00 2.48 -13.23
CA LYS A 44 -4.33 1.95 -13.56
C LYS A 44 -5.40 3.04 -13.44
N PRO A 45 -6.36 3.11 -14.37
CA PRO A 45 -7.40 4.16 -14.40
C PRO A 45 -8.41 4.10 -13.25
N VAL A 46 -8.23 3.21 -12.27
CA VAL A 46 -9.18 3.01 -11.17
C VAL A 46 -8.46 3.25 -9.84
N HIS A 47 -8.30 4.54 -9.53
CA HIS A 47 -7.59 5.01 -8.34
C HIS A 47 -8.29 4.66 -7.02
N ASP A 48 -9.63 4.51 -7.05
CA ASP A 48 -10.44 4.16 -5.86
C ASP A 48 -10.11 2.77 -5.27
N TYR A 49 -9.51 1.86 -6.06
CA TYR A 49 -9.14 0.52 -5.59
C TYR A 49 -7.64 0.38 -5.29
N VAL A 50 -6.83 1.41 -5.53
CA VAL A 50 -5.36 1.34 -5.37
C VAL A 50 -5.00 0.98 -3.92
N ALA A 51 -5.61 1.66 -2.94
CA ALA A 51 -5.36 1.38 -1.53
C ALA A 51 -5.71 -0.08 -1.15
N VAL A 52 -6.88 -0.56 -1.59
CA VAL A 52 -7.39 -1.91 -1.26
C VAL A 52 -6.55 -3.01 -1.92
N LEU A 53 -6.18 -2.81 -3.19
CA LEU A 53 -5.37 -3.76 -3.94
C LEU A 53 -3.92 -3.79 -3.43
N ALA A 54 -3.34 -2.63 -3.12
CA ALA A 54 -2.01 -2.53 -2.53
C ALA A 54 -1.97 -3.23 -1.16
N GLU A 55 -2.95 -2.96 -0.30
CA GLU A 55 -3.05 -3.60 1.02
C GLU A 55 -3.17 -5.13 0.90
N ARG A 56 -3.93 -5.63 -0.08
CA ARG A 56 -4.10 -7.07 -0.32
C ARG A 56 -2.84 -7.73 -0.86
N ALA A 57 -2.13 -7.08 -1.77
CA ALA A 57 -0.89 -7.59 -2.35
C ALA A 57 0.25 -7.60 -1.32
N ALA A 58 0.42 -6.50 -0.58
CA ALA A 58 1.38 -6.39 0.51
C ALA A 58 1.18 -7.51 1.55
N LYS A 59 -0.06 -7.73 2.01
CA LYS A 59 -0.40 -8.85 2.91
C LYS A 59 0.00 -10.22 2.38
N LYS A 60 -0.10 -10.45 1.06
CA LYS A 60 0.23 -11.73 0.44
C LYS A 60 1.74 -11.94 0.39
N ARG A 61 2.51 -10.88 0.10
CA ARG A 61 3.98 -10.89 0.11
C ARG A 61 4.52 -11.12 1.52
N LEU A 62 4.05 -10.35 2.50
CA LEU A 62 4.49 -10.45 3.91
C LEU A 62 4.16 -11.80 4.56
N LYS A 63 3.14 -12.53 4.08
CA LYS A 63 2.81 -13.89 4.55
C LYS A 63 3.69 -15.00 3.95
N ARG A 64 4.39 -14.71 2.84
CA ARG A 64 5.26 -15.66 2.14
C ARG A 64 6.73 -15.49 2.52
N GLY A 65 7.10 -14.34 3.07
CA GLY A 65 8.43 -14.06 3.64
C GLY A 65 8.58 -14.63 5.04
#